data_AF-A0A2N2ML80-F1
#
_entry.id   AF-A0A2N2ML80-F1
#
_cell.length_a   1.000
_cell.length_b   1.000
_cell.length_c   1.000
_cell.angle_alpha   90.00
_cell.angle_beta   90.00
_cell.angle_gamma   90.00
#
_symmetry.space_group_name_H-M   'P 1'
#
loop_
_entity.id
_entity.type
_entity.pdbx_description
1 polymer ?
#
loop_
_entity_poly.entity_id
_entity_poly.type
_entity_poly.pdbx_seq_one_letter_code
_entity_poly.pdbx_strand_id
1 'polypeptide(L)'
;MPTSLDPQPAENEIECGRCGAYFHYELTRCPNCGVNIYEPEADQEPPRSPSRQENWFGALMRRLINKPHPADDLFGAAINHQAELFNNLLSKVGGNRSTAERLIEFERQKNPQGNRIAWLNQAILRWERDNRSRETK
;
A
#
# COMPACT_ATOMS: atom_id res chain seq x y z
N MET A 1 45.38 -21.80 -18.42
CA MET A 1 44.05 -21.82 -17.78
C MET A 1 43.22 -20.71 -18.44
N PRO A 2 41.99 -20.95 -18.92
CA PRO A 2 41.19 -19.89 -19.49
C PRO A 2 40.72 -18.96 -18.38
N THR A 3 41.14 -17.70 -18.41
CA THR A 3 40.61 -16.65 -17.55
C THR A 3 39.17 -16.38 -17.97
N SER A 4 38.22 -16.63 -17.06
CA SER A 4 36.80 -16.36 -17.26
C SER A 4 36.61 -14.91 -17.72
N LEU A 5 35.93 -14.74 -18.85
CA LEU A 5 35.53 -13.46 -19.44
C LEU A 5 34.19 -12.98 -18.87
N ASP A 6 33.90 -13.28 -17.60
CA ASP A 6 32.81 -12.60 -16.91
C ASP A 6 33.36 -11.29 -16.35
N PRO A 7 32.86 -10.12 -16.81
CA PRO A 7 33.18 -8.87 -16.15
C PRO A 7 32.72 -9.02 -14.71
N GLN A 8 33.68 -9.07 -13.78
CA GLN A 8 33.37 -9.04 -12.37
C GLN A 8 32.49 -7.81 -12.16
N PRO A 9 31.30 -7.94 -11.55
CA PRO A 9 30.51 -6.77 -11.21
C PRO A 9 31.46 -5.83 -10.46
N ALA A 10 31.44 -4.55 -10.82
CA ALA A 10 32.20 -3.56 -10.06
C ALA A 10 31.87 -3.80 -8.59
N GLU A 11 32.87 -3.74 -7.72
CA GLU A 11 32.80 -4.16 -6.30
C GLU A 11 31.61 -3.53 -5.54
N ASN A 12 31.06 -2.45 -6.12
CA ASN A 12 30.02 -1.63 -5.57
C ASN A 12 28.64 -1.75 -6.23
N GLU A 13 28.39 -2.76 -7.06
CA GLU A 13 27.11 -2.98 -7.74
C GLU A 13 26.38 -4.20 -7.21
N ILE A 14 25.07 -4.05 -6.96
CA ILE A 14 24.18 -5.11 -6.48
C ILE A 14 22.95 -5.21 -7.38
N GLU A 15 22.39 -6.41 -7.47
CA GLU A 15 21.17 -6.69 -8.23
C GLU A 15 19.92 -6.51 -7.39
N CYS A 16 18.91 -5.82 -7.92
CA CYS A 16 17.62 -5.70 -7.27
C CYS A 16 16.85 -7.03 -7.31
N GLY A 17 16.67 -7.71 -6.18
CA GLY A 17 15.85 -8.93 -6.10
C GLY A 17 14.36 -8.77 -6.50
N ARG A 18 13.88 -7.54 -6.70
CA ARG A 18 12.50 -7.27 -7.16
C ARG A 18 12.39 -6.99 -8.65
N CYS A 19 13.36 -6.31 -9.26
CA CYS A 19 13.26 -5.87 -10.66
C CYS A 19 14.47 -6.25 -11.54
N GLY A 20 15.49 -6.91 -10.98
CA GLY A 20 16.69 -7.35 -11.70
C GLY A 20 17.62 -6.24 -12.16
N ALA A 21 17.37 -4.98 -11.78
CA ALA A 21 18.27 -3.88 -12.13
C ALA A 21 19.53 -3.91 -11.27
N TYR A 22 20.70 -3.73 -11.90
CA TYR A 22 21.96 -3.50 -11.22
C TYR A 22 22.11 -2.02 -10.86
N PHE A 23 22.48 -1.74 -9.61
CA PHE A 23 22.69 -0.38 -9.11
C PHE A 23 23.69 -0.38 -7.95
N HIS A 24 24.19 0.78 -7.56
CA HIS A 24 25.18 0.88 -6.50
C HIS A 24 24.59 0.66 -5.10
N TYR A 25 25.26 -0.14 -4.26
CA TYR A 25 24.77 -0.45 -2.90
C TYR A 25 24.66 0.78 -1.99
N GLU A 26 25.32 1.90 -2.32
CA GLU A 26 25.23 3.16 -1.56
C GLU A 26 23.81 3.76 -1.56
N LEU A 27 22.95 3.32 -2.46
CA LEU A 27 21.55 3.73 -2.49
C LEU A 27 20.75 2.97 -1.42
N THR A 28 19.89 3.68 -0.70
CA THR A 28 18.94 3.04 0.26
C THR A 28 17.72 2.44 -0.42
N ARG A 29 17.45 2.86 -1.67
CA ARG A 29 16.33 2.38 -2.50
C ARG A 29 16.78 2.10 -3.93
N CYS A 30 16.20 1.04 -4.52
CA CYS A 30 16.42 0.75 -5.93
C CYS A 30 15.85 1.89 -6.80
N PRO A 31 16.64 2.48 -7.73
CA PRO A 31 16.19 3.59 -8.56
C PRO A 31 15.12 3.18 -9.58
N ASN A 32 15.00 1.89 -9.89
CA ASN A 32 14.05 1.40 -10.88
C ASN A 32 12.67 1.06 -10.28
N CYS A 33 12.63 0.33 -9.16
CA CYS A 33 11.37 -0.14 -8.58
C CYS A 33 11.06 0.42 -7.18
N GLY A 34 11.95 1.22 -6.59
CA GLY A 34 11.75 1.89 -5.31
C GLY A 34 11.76 0.97 -4.08
N VAL A 35 12.16 -0.30 -4.22
CA VAL A 35 12.30 -1.20 -3.08
C VAL A 35 13.46 -0.76 -2.17
N ASN A 36 13.25 -0.78 -0.85
CA ASN A 36 14.34 -0.57 0.10
C ASN A 36 15.32 -1.73 0.02
N ILE A 37 16.61 -1.41 0.04
CA ILE A 37 17.70 -2.38 -0.08
C ILE A 37 18.13 -2.86 1.30
N TYR A 38 18.14 -1.95 2.25
CA TYR A 38 18.42 -2.22 3.65
C TYR A 38 17.11 -2.28 4.44
N GLU A 39 17.03 -3.23 5.35
CA GLU A 39 16.03 -3.19 6.40
C GLU A 39 16.28 -1.92 7.23
N PRO A 40 15.27 -1.06 7.45
CA PRO A 40 15.46 0.11 8.28
C PRO A 40 15.87 -0.39 9.66
N GLU A 41 16.99 0.15 10.16
CA GLU A 41 17.44 -0.11 11.52
C GLU A 41 16.30 0.32 12.47
N ALA A 42 15.58 -0.67 13.02
CA ALA A 42 14.68 -0.40 14.12
C ALA A 42 15.54 0.12 15.26
N ASP A 43 15.33 1.40 15.58
CA ASP A 43 16.11 2.21 16.49
C ASP A 43 16.74 1.40 17.64
N GLN A 44 18.06 1.55 17.77
CA GLN A 44 18.88 1.06 18.86
C GLN A 44 18.12 1.17 20.20
N GLU A 45 18.11 0.06 20.95
CA GLU A 45 17.51 0.00 22.28
C GLU A 45 17.93 1.22 23.13
N PRO A 46 16.99 1.89 23.83
CA PRO A 46 17.33 2.98 24.73
C PRO A 46 18.34 2.49 25.79
N PRO A 47 19.23 3.37 26.28
CA PRO A 47 20.36 2.97 27.12
C PRO A 47 19.88 2.16 28.33
N ARG A 48 20.49 0.98 28.49
CA ARG A 48 20.28 0.06 29.61
C ARG A 48 20.42 0.81 30.93
N SER A 49 19.30 1.11 31.59
CA SER A 49 19.31 1.54 32.99
C SER A 49 19.53 0.32 33.89
N PRO A 50 20.40 0.39 34.91
CA PRO A 50 20.66 -0.74 35.78
C PRO A 50 19.71 -0.68 36.97
N SER A 51 18.73 -1.58 37.04
CA SER A 51 18.26 -2.16 38.31
C SER A 51 17.12 -3.15 38.10
N ARG A 52 17.50 -4.42 38.04
CA ARG A 52 16.99 -5.49 38.90
C ARG A 52 15.76 -5.12 39.76
N GLN A 53 14.56 -5.23 39.20
CA GLN A 53 13.39 -5.71 39.94
C GLN A 53 12.36 -6.28 38.97
N GLU A 54 12.25 -7.61 38.97
CA GLU A 54 11.28 -8.38 38.18
C GLU A 54 9.85 -8.03 38.58
N ASN A 55 9.21 -7.15 37.82
CA ASN A 55 7.77 -6.96 37.90
C ASN A 55 7.09 -7.82 36.84
N TRP A 56 6.75 -9.06 37.22
CA TRP A 56 5.99 -10.01 36.41
C TRP A 56 4.64 -9.46 35.90
N PHE A 57 4.10 -8.42 36.55
CA PHE A 57 2.94 -7.66 36.09
C PHE A 57 3.15 -6.92 34.76
N GLY A 58 4.39 -6.50 34.44
CA GLY A 58 4.71 -5.83 33.18
C GLY A 58 4.72 -6.77 31.96
N ALA A 59 5.07 -8.05 32.17
CA ALA A 59 5.07 -9.06 31.11
C ALA A 59 3.64 -9.45 30.68
N LEU A 60 2.67 -9.41 31.62
CA LEU A 60 1.26 -9.60 31.30
C LEU A 60 0.68 -8.42 30.49
N MET A 61 1.11 -7.19 30.76
CA MET A 61 0.64 -6.00 30.04
C MET A 61 1.15 -5.92 28.59
N ARG A 62 2.29 -6.54 28.25
CA ARG A 62 2.77 -6.61 26.84
C ARG A 62 1.96 -7.58 25.98
N ARG A 63 1.39 -8.63 26.56
CA ARG A 63 0.55 -9.61 25.82
C ARG A 63 -0.85 -9.08 25.49
N LEU A 64 -1.26 -7.99 26.15
CA LEU A 64 -2.51 -7.27 25.87
C LEU A 64 -2.36 -6.15 24.81
N ILE A 65 -1.13 -5.82 24.43
CA ILE A 65 -0.84 -4.69 23.53
C ILE A 65 -0.21 -5.24 22.24
N ASN A 66 -1.01 -6.03 21.53
CA ASN A 66 -0.91 -6.16 20.07
C ASN A 66 -1.50 -4.88 19.48
N LYS A 67 -0.84 -3.73 19.65
CA LYS A 67 -1.32 -2.49 19.05
C LYS A 67 -0.81 -2.43 17.63
N PRO A 68 -1.68 -2.53 16.60
CA PRO A 68 -1.31 -2.12 15.26
C PRO A 68 -0.85 -0.66 15.33
N HIS A 69 0.09 -0.29 14.46
CA HIS A 69 0.59 1.07 14.42
C HIS A 69 -0.61 2.00 14.15
N PRO A 70 -0.80 3.13 14.88
CA PRO A 70 -1.93 4.02 14.65
C PRO A 70 -1.98 4.60 13.22
N ALA A 71 -0.88 4.50 12.48
CA ALA A 71 -0.82 4.80 11.06
C ALA A 71 -1.53 3.73 10.20
N ASP A 72 -1.40 2.44 10.54
CA ASP A 72 -2.06 1.34 9.83
C ASP A 72 -3.58 1.41 9.97
N ASP A 73 -4.11 1.89 11.10
CA ASP A 73 -5.55 2.11 11.28
C ASP A 73 -6.06 3.27 10.39
N LEU A 74 -5.27 4.34 10.21
CA LEU A 74 -5.65 5.48 9.37
C LEU A 74 -5.54 5.17 7.87
N PHE A 75 -4.43 4.56 7.44
CA PHE A 75 -4.25 4.15 6.05
C PHE A 75 -5.17 2.97 5.70
N GLY A 76 -5.33 2.01 6.61
CA GLY A 76 -6.25 0.89 6.50
C GLY A 76 -7.70 1.36 6.39
N ALA A 77 -8.15 2.29 7.24
CA ALA A 77 -9.51 2.83 7.15
C ALA A 77 -9.77 3.50 5.79
N ALA A 78 -8.81 4.25 5.24
CA ALA A 78 -8.97 4.88 3.92
C ALA A 78 -8.99 3.85 2.78
N ILE A 79 -8.16 2.82 2.83
CA ILE A 79 -8.13 1.72 1.84
C ILE A 79 -9.41 0.89 1.92
N ASN A 80 -9.84 0.53 3.13
CA ASN A 80 -11.08 -0.21 3.39
C ASN A 80 -12.30 0.57 2.86
N HIS A 81 -12.35 1.87 3.12
CA HIS A 81 -13.42 2.74 2.63
C HIS A 81 -13.48 2.80 1.09
N GLN A 82 -12.32 2.79 0.39
CA GLN A 82 -12.30 2.69 -1.07
C GLN A 82 -12.83 1.34 -1.58
N ALA A 83 -12.46 0.25 -0.91
CA ALA A 83 -12.91 -1.09 -1.26
C ALA A 83 -14.43 -1.24 -1.05
N GLU A 84 -14.97 -0.70 0.03
CA GLU A 84 -16.42 -0.69 0.29
C GLU A 84 -17.20 0.03 -0.80
N LEU A 85 -16.77 1.23 -1.19
CA LEU A 85 -17.42 1.98 -2.27
C LEU A 85 -17.33 1.24 -3.62
N PHE A 86 -16.20 0.63 -3.92
CA PHE A 86 -16.05 -0.15 -5.14
C PHE A 86 -16.93 -1.41 -5.13
N ASN A 87 -17.00 -2.12 -4.01
CA ASN A 87 -17.86 -3.28 -3.84
C ASN A 87 -19.35 -2.91 -3.93
N ASN A 88 -19.73 -1.75 -3.38
CA ASN A 88 -21.07 -1.20 -3.51
C ASN A 88 -21.42 -0.92 -4.99
N LEU A 89 -20.51 -0.26 -5.72
CA LEU A 89 -20.67 0.00 -7.14
C LEU A 89 -20.76 -1.31 -7.94
N LEU A 90 -19.92 -2.30 -7.62
CA LEU A 90 -19.95 -3.64 -8.23
C LEU A 90 -21.30 -4.32 -8.01
N SER A 91 -21.79 -4.32 -6.77
CA SER A 91 -23.11 -4.88 -6.42
C SER A 91 -24.22 -4.23 -7.25
N LYS A 92 -24.21 -2.89 -7.35
CA LYS A 92 -25.15 -2.13 -8.16
C LYS A 92 -25.09 -2.52 -9.64
N VAL A 93 -23.91 -2.60 -10.26
CA VAL A 93 -23.78 -2.99 -11.67
C VAL A 93 -23.93 -4.50 -11.93
N GLY A 94 -24.44 -5.28 -10.97
CA GLY A 94 -24.65 -6.73 -11.12
C GLY A 94 -23.35 -7.54 -11.18
N GLY A 95 -22.30 -7.07 -10.52
CA GLY A 95 -20.98 -7.71 -10.51
C GLY A 95 -20.13 -7.46 -11.76
N ASN A 96 -20.61 -6.67 -12.73
CA ASN A 96 -19.86 -6.38 -13.94
C ASN A 96 -18.73 -5.36 -13.70
N ARG A 97 -17.54 -5.89 -13.40
CA ARG A 97 -16.33 -5.10 -13.16
C ARG A 97 -15.99 -4.14 -14.29
N SER A 98 -16.12 -4.56 -15.55
CA SER A 98 -15.78 -3.72 -16.70
C SER A 98 -16.68 -2.48 -16.80
N THR A 99 -17.93 -2.58 -16.36
CA THR A 99 -18.87 -1.47 -16.33
C THR A 99 -18.55 -0.52 -15.17
N ALA A 100 -18.24 -1.07 -13.99
CA ALA A 100 -17.82 -0.28 -12.84
C ALA A 100 -16.55 0.53 -13.13
N GLU A 101 -15.53 -0.09 -13.74
CA GLU A 101 -14.28 0.58 -14.09
C GLU A 101 -14.49 1.68 -15.14
N ARG A 102 -15.36 1.46 -16.14
CA ARG A 102 -15.72 2.49 -17.13
C ARG A 102 -16.42 3.70 -16.49
N LEU A 103 -17.28 3.49 -15.50
CA LEU A 103 -17.92 4.58 -14.76
C LEU A 103 -16.90 5.39 -13.96
N ILE A 104 -15.98 4.72 -13.29
CA ILE A 104 -14.90 5.40 -12.53
C ILE A 104 -13.99 6.18 -13.47
N GLU A 105 -13.62 5.58 -14.60
CA GLU A 105 -12.78 6.22 -15.62
C GLU A 105 -13.42 7.47 -16.20
N PHE A 106 -14.73 7.42 -16.47
CA PHE A 106 -15.48 8.58 -16.92
C PHE A 106 -15.44 9.73 -15.90
N GLU A 107 -15.65 9.43 -14.62
CA GLU A 107 -15.59 10.46 -13.57
C GLU A 107 -14.17 10.99 -13.36
N ARG A 108 -13.15 10.14 -13.55
CA ARG A 108 -11.74 10.55 -13.56
C ARG A 108 -11.45 11.55 -14.68
N GLN A 109 -11.93 11.29 -15.89
CA GLN A 109 -11.75 12.20 -17.03
C GLN A 109 -12.46 13.53 -16.81
N LYS A 110 -13.64 13.50 -16.18
CA LYS A 110 -14.42 14.70 -15.88
C LYS A 110 -13.83 15.54 -14.75
N ASN A 111 -13.25 14.91 -13.73
CA ASN A 111 -12.57 15.59 -12.63
C ASN A 111 -11.17 14.99 -12.38
N PRO A 112 -10.16 15.36 -13.19
CA PRO A 112 -8.83 14.77 -13.10
C PRO A 112 -8.07 15.14 -11.81
N GLN A 113 -8.48 16.21 -11.12
CA GLN A 113 -7.90 16.64 -9.84
C GLN A 113 -8.55 15.92 -8.63
N GLY A 114 -9.61 15.16 -8.85
CA GLY A 114 -10.30 14.41 -7.80
C GLY A 114 -9.46 13.25 -7.24
N ASN A 115 -9.80 12.78 -6.04
CA ASN A 115 -9.25 11.53 -5.52
C ASN A 115 -10.14 10.35 -5.93
N ARG A 116 -9.60 9.12 -5.79
CA ARG A 116 -10.33 7.88 -6.13
C ARG A 116 -11.67 7.74 -5.40
N ILE A 117 -11.74 8.17 -4.14
CA ILE A 117 -12.96 8.15 -3.33
C ILE A 117 -14.04 9.05 -3.95
N ALA A 118 -13.66 10.24 -4.41
CA ALA A 118 -14.56 11.17 -5.07
C ALA A 118 -15.09 10.59 -6.39
N TRP A 119 -14.23 9.98 -7.21
CA TRP A 119 -14.66 9.34 -8.45
C TRP A 119 -15.61 8.17 -8.20
N LEU A 120 -15.33 7.33 -7.19
CA LEU A 120 -16.21 6.23 -6.80
C LEU A 120 -17.59 6.73 -6.34
N ASN A 121 -17.62 7.75 -5.48
CA ASN A 121 -18.88 8.34 -5.02
C ASN A 121 -19.68 8.95 -6.19
N GLN A 122 -19.03 9.70 -7.08
CA GLN A 122 -19.71 10.26 -8.25
C GLN A 122 -20.22 9.17 -9.20
N ALA A 123 -19.45 8.10 -9.41
CA ALA A 123 -19.85 6.96 -10.22
C ALA A 123 -21.10 6.26 -9.65
N ILE A 124 -21.17 6.06 -8.33
CA ILE A 124 -22.35 5.50 -7.65
C ILE A 124 -23.55 6.43 -7.81
N LEU A 125 -23.39 7.71 -7.47
CA LEU A 125 -24.47 8.71 -7.58
C LEU A 125 -25.04 8.80 -8.99
N ARG A 126 -24.16 8.74 -9.98
CA ARG A 126 -24.57 8.75 -11.38
C ARG A 126 -25.32 7.49 -11.77
N TRP A 127 -24.79 6.31 -11.43
CA TRP A 127 -25.48 5.04 -11.70
C TRP A 127 -26.88 5.03 -11.08
N GLU A 128 -27.02 5.52 -9.84
CA GLU A 128 -28.32 5.59 -9.17
C GLU A 128 -29.28 6.59 -9.83
N ARG A 129 -28.77 7.70 -10.35
CA ARG A 129 -29.59 8.66 -11.11
C ARG A 129 -30.08 8.03 -12.40
N ASP A 130 -29.18 7.38 -13.13
CA ASP A 130 -29.46 6.75 -14.41
C ASP A 130 -30.45 5.59 -14.24
N ASN A 131 -30.35 4.80 -13.17
CA ASN A 131 -31.27 3.69 -12.92
C ASN A 131 -32.59 4.08 -12.26
N ARG A 132 -32.63 5.10 -11.38
CA ARG A 132 -33.91 5.66 -10.89
C ARG A 132 -34.79 6.14 -12.03
N SER A 133 -34.20 6.76 -13.05
CA SER A 133 -34.95 7.22 -14.23
C SER A 133 -35.54 6.09 -15.07
N ARG A 134 -35.02 4.87 -14.95
CA ARG A 134 -35.50 3.67 -15.67
C ARG A 134 -36.64 2.97 -14.94
N GLU A 135 -36.74 3.11 -13.62
CA GLU A 135 -37.79 2.49 -12.80
C GLU A 135 -39.11 3.28 -12.85
N THR A 136 -39.07 4.58 -13.17
CA THR A 136 -40.26 5.45 -13.20
C THR A 136 -40.97 5.50 -14.55
N LYS A 137 -40.63 4.63 -15.50
CA LYS A 137 -41.18 4.62 -16.86
C LYS A 137 -41.66 3.23 -17.24
#